data_AF-A0A1F9NQQ3-F1
#
_entry.id   AF-A0A1F9NQQ3-F1
#
_cell.length_a   1.000
_cell.length_b   1.000
_cell.length_c   1.000
_cell.angle_alpha   90.00
_cell.angle_beta   90.00
_cell.angle_gamma   90.00
#
_symmetry.space_group_name_H-M   'P 1'
#
loop_
_entity.id
_entity.type
_entity.pdbx_description
1 polymer ?
#
loop_
_entity_poly.entity_id
_entity_poly.type
_entity_poly.pdbx_seq_one_letter_code
_entity_poly.pdbx_strand_id
1 'polypeptide(L)' 'MPNEYSVKIHNYLTEKITEAQKAVAREDKQAPFYRGQLEELQWLREYLRENVDLKDFSYY' A
#
# COMPACT_ATOMS: atom_id res chain seq x y z
N MET A 1 12.40 -16.27 -8.23
CA MET A 1 11.04 -16.17 -7.65
C MET A 1 11.03 -14.99 -6.69
N PRO A 2 9.95 -14.20 -6.64
CA PRO A 2 9.80 -13.18 -5.61
C PRO A 2 9.86 -13.84 -4.26
N ASN A 3 10.40 -13.12 -3.28
CA ASN A 3 10.31 -13.56 -1.90
C ASN A 3 8.82 -13.68 -1.52
N GLU A 4 8.40 -14.83 -0.99
CA GLU A 4 7.02 -15.06 -0.52
C GLU A 4 6.57 -13.96 0.45
N TYR A 5 7.52 -13.44 1.24
CA TYR A 5 7.28 -12.31 2.13
C TYR A 5 7.00 -11.00 1.39
N SER A 6 7.70 -10.70 0.28
CA SER A 6 7.42 -9.51 -0.52
C SER A 6 6.01 -9.55 -1.10
N VAL A 7 5.58 -10.71 -1.62
CA VAL A 7 4.21 -10.88 -2.12
C VAL A 7 3.19 -10.64 -1.01
N LYS A 8 3.39 -11.23 0.18
CA LYS A 8 2.49 -11.03 1.33
C LYS A 8 2.42 -9.57 1.77
N ILE A 9 3.56 -8.87 1.78
CA ILE A 9 3.62 -7.45 2.14
C ILE A 9 2.83 -6.61 1.13
N HIS A 10 3.05 -6.80 -0.18
CA HIS A 10 2.31 -6.05 -1.20
C HIS A 10 0.81 -6.31 -1.17
N ASN A 11 0.38 -7.56 -0.94
CA ASN A 11 -1.03 -7.88 -0.77
C ASN A 11 -1.63 -7.13 0.43
N TYR A 12 -0.93 -7.15 1.57
CA TYR A 12 -1.34 -6.42 2.76
C TYR A 12 -1.43 -4.90 2.50
N LEU A 13 -0.46 -4.31 1.80
CA LEU A 13 -0.49 -2.90 1.43
C LEU A 13 -1.67 -2.59 0.50
N THR A 14 -1.94 -3.42 -0.49
CA THR A 14 -3.11 -3.28 -1.39
C THR A 14 -4.43 -3.30 -0.61
N GLU A 15 -4.58 -4.21 0.35
CA GLU A 15 -5.77 -4.27 1.22
C GLU A 15 -5.93 -2.97 2.03
N LYS A 16 -4.86 -2.52 2.69
CA LYS A 16 -4.89 -1.31 3.53
C LYS A 16 -5.14 -0.03 2.74
N ILE A 17 -4.52 0.10 1.58
CA ILE A 17 -4.77 1.22 0.66
C ILE A 17 -6.24 1.23 0.24
N THR A 18 -6.81 0.07 -0.11
CA THR A 18 -8.21 -0.04 -0.50
C THR A 18 -9.17 0.35 0.63
N GLU A 19 -8.89 -0.08 1.86
CA GLU A 19 -9.66 0.31 3.05
C GLU A 19 -9.63 1.83 3.27
N ALA A 20 -8.43 2.42 3.26
CA ALA A 20 -8.26 3.85 3.49
C ALA A 20 -8.88 4.68 2.35
N GLN A 21 -8.78 4.25 1.08
CA GLN A 21 -9.47 4.89 -0.04
C GLN A 21 -10.99 4.90 0.14
N LYS A 22 -11.57 3.76 0.55
CA LYS A 22 -13.02 3.68 0.84
C LYS A 22 -13.41 4.61 1.98
N ALA A 23 -12.58 4.72 3.02
CA ALA A 23 -12.85 5.59 4.15
C ALA A 23 -12.77 7.09 3.78
N VAL A 24 -11.78 7.48 2.96
CA VAL A 24 -11.69 8.84 2.41
C VAL A 24 -12.87 9.16 1.51
N ALA A 25 -13.28 8.23 0.63
CA ALA A 25 -14.41 8.44 -0.28
C ALA A 25 -15.77 8.59 0.43
N ARG A 26 -15.90 8.09 1.66
CA ARG A 26 -17.10 8.25 2.49
C ARG A 26 -17.19 9.60 3.21
N GLU A 27 -16.17 10.45 3.08
CA GLU A 27 -16.04 11.73 3.81
C GLU A 27 -16.30 11.58 5.31
N ASP A 28 -15.85 10.47 5.87
CA ASP A 28 -16.00 10.21 7.30
C ASP A 28 -15.23 11.27 8.11
N LYS A 29 -15.59 11.48 9.39
CA LYS A 29 -14.88 12.42 10.27
C LYS A 29 -13.37 12.11 10.39
N GLN A 30 -13.00 10.87 10.10
CA GLN A 30 -11.63 10.38 10.09
C GLN A 30 -10.94 10.54 8.71
N ALA A 31 -11.57 11.15 7.70
CA ALA A 31 -10.99 11.30 6.37
C ALA A 31 -9.59 11.93 6.36
N PRO A 32 -9.26 12.96 7.19
CA PRO A 32 -7.89 13.48 7.26
C PRO A 32 -6.88 12.43 7.73
N PHE A 33 -7.24 11.58 8.69
CA PHE A 33 -6.40 10.48 9.17
C PHE A 33 -6.15 9.47 8.04
N TYR A 34 -7.20 9.04 7.34
CA TYR A 34 -7.06 8.08 6.25
C TYR A 34 -6.30 8.65 5.03
N ARG A 35 -6.32 9.97 4.82
CA ARG A 35 -5.47 10.61 3.80
C ARG A 35 -3.98 10.50 4.16
N GLY A 36 -3.62 10.82 5.40
CA GLY A 36 -2.23 10.65 5.86
C GLY A 36 -1.79 9.18 5.77
N GLN A 37 -2.66 8.25 6.20
CA GLN A 37 -2.38 6.82 6.08
C GLN A 37 -2.19 6.38 4.62
N LEU A 38 -2.95 6.92 3.67
CA LEU A 38 -2.78 6.62 2.26
C LEU A 38 -1.42 7.06 1.73
N GLU A 39 -0.98 8.26 2.08
CA GLU A 39 0.32 8.79 1.68
C GLU A 39 1.46 7.91 2.23
N GLU A 40 1.39 7.52 3.50
CA GLU A 40 2.37 6.62 4.13
C GLU A 40 2.41 5.24 3.46
N LEU A 41 1.24 4.64 3.20
CA LEU A 41 1.14 3.33 2.56
C LEU A 41 1.65 3.34 1.12
N GLN A 42 1.36 4.41 0.37
CA GLN A 42 1.86 4.59 -0.99
C GLN A 42 3.37 4.81 -1.00
N TRP A 43 3.89 5.65 -0.11
CA TRP A 43 5.32 5.85 0.05
C TRP A 43 6.04 4.55 0.39
N LEU A 44 5.49 3.74 1.31
CA LEU A 44 6.07 2.46 1.68
C LEU A 44 6.08 1.48 0.50
N ARG A 45 4.99 1.40 -0.26
CA ARG A 45 4.91 0.55 -1.47
C ARG A 45 5.97 0.95 -2.49
N GLU A 46 6.17 2.24 -2.70
CA GLU A 46 7.19 2.75 -3.63
C GLU A 46 8.60 2.45 -3.13
N TYR A 47 8.87 2.68 -1.84
CA TYR A 47 10.16 2.37 -1.23
C TYR A 47 10.53 0.88 -1.39
N LEU A 48 9.58 -0.02 -1.14
CA LEU A 48 9.78 -1.46 -1.33
C LEU A 48 10.06 -1.80 -2.80
N ARG A 49 9.32 -1.18 -3.73
CA ARG A 49 9.50 -1.37 -5.18
C ARG A 49 10.91 -0.97 -5.64
N GLU A 50 11.41 0.15 -5.14
CA GLU A 50 12.70 0.70 -5.54
C GLU A 50 13.90 -0.03 -4.89
N ASN A 51 13.74 -0.48 -3.65
CA ASN A 51 14.88 -0.89 -2.80
C ASN A 51 14.90 -2.37 -2.42
N VAL A 52 13.76 -3.05 -2.44
CA VAL A 52 13.62 -4.43 -1.93
C VAL A 52 13.18 -5.41 -3.01
N ASP A 53 12.30 -4.98 -3.89
CA ASP A 53 11.68 -5.85 -4.87
C ASP A 53 12.59 -6.24 -6.03
N LEU A 54 12.29 -7.40 -6.62
CA LEU A 54 12.90 -7.81 -7.87
C LEU A 54 12.40 -6.88 -8.98
N LYS A 55 13.33 -6.20 -9.67
CA LYS A 55 13.04 -5.17 -10.69
C LYS A 55 12.13 -5.63 -11.83
N ASP A 56 12.11 -6.93 -12.11
CA ASP A 56 11.34 -7.54 -13.20
C ASP A 56 10.06 -8.25 -12.71
N PHE A 57 9.61 -7.99 -11.48
CA PHE A 57 8.42 -8.62 -10.91
C PHE A 57 7.33 -7.62 -10.54
N SER A 58 6.11 -7.84 -11.04
CA SER A 58 4.93 -7.04 -10.71
C SER A 58 4.13 -7.69 -9.58
N TYR A 59 3.89 -6.94 -8.52
CA TYR A 59 2.99 -7.34 -7.43
C TYR A 59 1.63 -6.67 -7.62
N TYR A 60 0.58 -7.48 -7.74
CA TYR A 60 -0.80 -7.05 -7.95
C TYR A 60 -1.45 -6.72 -6.61
#